data_AF-A0A074L311-F1
#
_entry.id   AF-A0A074L311-F1
#
_cell.length_a   1.000
_cell.length_b   1.000
_cell.length_c   1.000
_cell.angle_alpha   90.00
_cell.angle_beta   90.00
_cell.angle_gamma   90.00
#
_symmetry.space_group_name_H-M   'P 1'
#
loop_
_entity.id
_entity.type
_entity.pdbx_description
1 polymer ?
#
loop_
_entity_poly.entity_id
_entity_poly.type
_entity_poly.pdbx_seq_one_letter_code
_entity_poly.pdbx_strand_id
1 'polypeptide(L)'
;MRSKSTLYILIFLLWTTGESIAQCAMCRATVENNINTGETSVGAGLNYGILYLFMAPYLLAMVIGYLWYRNYKKQKSQKTKVQHL
;
A
#
# COMPACT_ATOMS: atom_id res chain seq x y z
N MET A 1 -21.47 29.34 5.54
CA MET A 1 -21.04 28.93 4.17
C MET A 1 -20.10 27.72 4.16
N ARG A 2 -19.24 27.50 5.18
CA ARG A 2 -18.34 26.34 5.25
C ARG A 2 -19.05 24.97 5.29
N SER A 3 -20.09 24.78 6.10
CA SER A 3 -20.73 23.45 6.27
C SER A 3 -21.46 22.94 5.01
N LYS A 4 -22.09 23.84 4.23
CA LYS A 4 -22.77 23.47 2.99
C LYS A 4 -21.78 22.97 1.93
N SER A 5 -20.63 23.64 1.79
CA SER A 5 -19.56 23.22 0.88
C SER A 5 -18.97 21.86 1.30
N THR A 6 -18.73 21.66 2.60
CA THR A 6 -18.27 20.36 3.12
C THR A 6 -19.27 19.24 2.86
N LEU A 7 -20.58 19.51 2.98
CA LEU A 7 -21.63 18.54 2.68
C LEU A 7 -21.65 18.14 1.20
N TYR A 8 -21.49 19.10 0.29
CA TYR A 8 -21.42 18.82 -1.15
C TYR A 8 -20.19 17.99 -1.54
N ILE A 9 -19.04 18.26 -0.93
CA ILE A 9 -17.81 17.47 -1.13
C ILE A 9 -18.01 16.03 -0.64
N LEU A 10 -18.66 15.85 0.52
CA LEU A 10 -18.93 14.53 1.08
C LEU A 10 -19.86 13.70 0.19
N ILE A 11 -20.92 14.33 -0.34
CA ILE A 11 -21.87 13.69 -1.27
C ILE A 11 -21.18 13.32 -2.58
N PHE A 12 -20.31 14.18 -3.10
CA PHE A 12 -19.53 13.90 -4.32
C PHE A 12 -18.60 12.70 -4.14
N LEU A 13 -17.92 12.58 -2.99
CA LEU A 13 -17.03 11.45 -2.68
C LEU A 13 -17.76 10.11 -2.52
N LEU A 14 -19.01 10.13 -2.06
CA LEU A 14 -19.83 8.92 -1.94
C LEU A 14 -20.37 8.46 -3.31
N TRP A 15 -20.56 9.39 -4.24
CA TRP A 15 -21.04 9.11 -5.60
C TRP A 15 -19.98 8.43 -6.49
N THR A 16 -18.69 8.58 -6.20
CA THR A 16 -17.62 7.98 -7.02
C THR A 16 -17.42 6.48 -6.79
N THR A 17 -18.37 5.79 -6.14
CA THR A 17 -18.31 4.35 -5.85
C THR A 17 -18.85 3.46 -6.99
N GLY A 18 -18.87 3.95 -8.23
CA GLY A 18 -19.30 3.18 -9.40
C GLY A 18 -18.28 2.10 -9.80
N GLU A 19 -18.81 1.05 -10.45
CA GLU A 19 -18.05 -0.07 -11.04
C GLU A 19 -16.72 0.41 -11.65
N SER A 20 -15.62 -0.10 -11.12
CA SER A 20 -14.27 0.35 -11.42
C SER A 20 -13.84 -0.09 -12.83
N ILE A 21 -14.33 0.59 -13.86
CA ILE A 21 -13.76 0.49 -15.21
C ILE A 21 -12.44 1.27 -15.17
N ALA A 22 -11.34 0.51 -15.12
CA ALA A 22 -10.00 1.01 -14.91
C ALA A 22 -9.66 2.21 -15.83
N GLN A 23 -9.47 3.39 -15.22
CA GLN A 23 -9.21 4.67 -15.90
C GLN A 23 -7.74 4.89 -16.30
N CYS A 24 -6.87 3.91 -16.09
CA CYS A 24 -5.46 3.98 -16.42
C CYS A 24 -5.09 2.91 -17.46
N ALA A 25 -4.43 3.34 -18.53
CA ALA A 25 -4.07 2.51 -19.70
C ALA A 25 -3.33 1.22 -19.31
N MET A 26 -2.58 1.22 -18.21
CA MET A 26 -1.87 0.07 -17.66
C MET A 26 -2.81 -1.02 -17.12
N CYS A 27 -3.87 -0.62 -16.42
CA CYS A 27 -4.86 -1.56 -15.89
C CYS A 27 -5.75 -2.12 -17.01
N ARG A 28 -6.08 -1.29 -18.02
CA ARG A 28 -6.80 -1.72 -19.22
C ARG A 28 -6.00 -2.72 -20.06
N ALA A 29 -4.73 -2.45 -20.34
CA ALA A 29 -3.86 -3.36 -21.11
C ALA A 29 -3.70 -4.73 -20.43
N THR A 30 -3.68 -4.77 -19.10
CA THR A 30 -3.59 -6.02 -18.35
C THR A 30 -4.90 -6.82 -18.46
N VAL A 31 -6.06 -6.18 -18.33
CA VAL A 31 -7.36 -6.85 -18.47
C VAL A 31 -7.59 -7.36 -19.90
N GLU A 32 -7.29 -6.56 -20.92
CA GLU A 32 -7.44 -6.94 -22.33
C GLU A 32 -6.56 -8.15 -22.71
N ASN A 33 -5.31 -8.22 -22.21
CA ASN A 33 -4.44 -9.37 -22.47
C ASN A 33 -4.94 -10.68 -21.85
N ASN A 34 -5.56 -10.63 -20.66
CA ASN A 34 -6.06 -11.82 -19.96
C ASN A 34 -7.39 -12.33 -20.52
N ILE A 35 -8.26 -11.44 -21.01
CA ILE A 35 -9.48 -11.83 -21.73
C ILE A 35 -9.13 -12.54 -23.05
N ASN A 36 -8.11 -12.07 -23.76
CA ASN A 36 -7.66 -12.67 -25.02
C ASN A 36 -7.04 -14.08 -24.85
N THR A 37 -6.63 -14.45 -23.63
CA THR A 37 -6.09 -15.79 -23.29
C THR A 37 -7.14 -16.73 -22.71
N GLY A 38 -8.40 -16.29 -22.56
CA GLY A 38 -9.54 -17.14 -22.20
C GLY A 38 -9.80 -17.34 -20.71
N GLU A 39 -9.08 -16.66 -19.80
CA GLU A 39 -9.28 -16.77 -18.35
C GLU A 39 -9.99 -15.55 -17.77
N THR A 40 -11.30 -15.69 -17.48
CA THR A 40 -12.15 -14.63 -16.92
C THR A 40 -11.98 -14.41 -15.41
N SER A 41 -11.12 -15.19 -14.73
CA SER A 41 -10.87 -15.13 -13.28
C SER A 41 -9.82 -14.09 -12.85
N VAL A 42 -9.14 -13.46 -13.81
CA VAL A 42 -7.95 -12.63 -13.55
C VAL A 42 -8.27 -11.27 -12.92
N GLY A 43 -9.53 -10.79 -13.00
CA GLY A 43 -9.94 -9.53 -12.37
C GLY A 43 -9.79 -9.50 -10.84
N ALA A 44 -10.00 -10.64 -10.16
CA ALA A 44 -9.80 -10.75 -8.71
C ALA A 44 -8.30 -10.79 -8.33
N GLY A 45 -7.45 -11.42 -9.16
CA GLY A 45 -6.02 -11.54 -8.93
C GLY A 45 -5.25 -10.22 -9.04
N LEU A 46 -5.75 -9.27 -9.84
CA LEU A 46 -5.13 -7.96 -10.05
C LEU A 46 -5.11 -7.10 -8.78
N ASN A 47 -6.21 -7.09 -8.02
CA ASN A 47 -6.30 -6.35 -6.76
C ASN A 47 -5.33 -6.90 -5.70
N TYR A 48 -5.14 -8.23 -5.67
CA TYR A 48 -4.12 -8.85 -4.83
C TYR A 48 -2.69 -8.47 -5.26
N GLY A 49 -2.43 -8.40 -6.58
CA GLY A 49 -1.14 -7.95 -7.11
C GLY A 49 -0.80 -6.52 -6.68
N ILE A 50 -1.74 -5.58 -6.79
CA ILE A 50 -1.55 -4.18 -6.39
C ILE A 50 -1.30 -4.08 -4.87
N LEU A 51 -2.10 -4.77 -4.05
CA LEU A 51 -1.89 -4.82 -2.60
C LEU A 51 -0.52 -5.41 -2.23
N TYR A 52 -0.07 -6.45 -2.94
CA TYR A 52 1.23 -7.08 -2.72
C TYR A 52 2.40 -6.13 -3.02
N LEU A 53 2.33 -5.42 -4.17
CA LEU A 53 3.33 -4.42 -4.55
C LEU A 53 3.38 -3.24 -3.57
N PHE A 54 2.25 -2.80 -3.02
CA PHE A 54 2.21 -1.77 -1.99
C PHE A 54 2.72 -2.26 -0.63
N MET A 55 2.42 -3.50 -0.22
CA MET A 55 2.87 -4.03 1.08
C MET A 55 4.38 -4.29 1.12
N ALA A 56 5.00 -4.69 0.01
CA ALA A 56 6.41 -5.02 -0.06
C ALA A 56 7.36 -3.93 0.49
N PRO A 57 7.28 -2.63 0.09
CA PRO A 57 8.16 -1.60 0.62
C PRO A 57 7.95 -1.34 2.12
N TYR A 58 6.72 -1.44 2.63
CA TYR A 58 6.44 -1.25 4.06
C TYR A 58 7.01 -2.39 4.91
N LEU A 59 6.86 -3.64 4.47
CA LEU A 59 7.43 -4.80 5.16
C LEU A 59 8.96 -4.73 5.17
N LEU A 60 9.57 -4.37 4.03
CA LEU A 60 11.00 -4.21 3.93
C LEU A 60 11.50 -3.12 4.89
N ALA A 61 10.86 -1.95 4.91
CA ALA A 61 11.20 -0.86 5.83
C ALA A 61 11.05 -1.28 7.31
N MET A 62 10.00 -2.03 7.65
CA MET A 62 9.76 -2.55 9.00
C MET A 62 10.88 -3.49 9.46
N VAL A 63 11.31 -4.42 8.60
CA VAL A 63 12.39 -5.38 8.90
C VAL A 63 13.71 -4.63 9.12
N ILE A 64 14.07 -3.71 8.22
CA ILE A 64 15.30 -2.92 8.34
C ILE A 64 15.27 -2.09 9.62
N GLY A 65 14.16 -1.39 9.88
CA GLY A 65 13.99 -0.58 11.09
C GLY A 65 14.11 -1.40 12.38
N TYR A 66 13.51 -2.59 12.41
CA TYR A 66 13.60 -3.51 13.54
C TYR A 66 15.04 -3.98 13.80
N LEU A 67 15.76 -4.40 12.75
CA LEU A 67 17.15 -4.84 12.86
C LEU A 67 18.06 -3.69 13.33
N TRP A 68 17.86 -2.49 12.80
CA TRP A 68 18.60 -1.30 13.21
C TRP A 68 18.35 -0.96 14.69
N TYR A 69 17.09 -0.95 15.12
CA TYR A 69 16.72 -0.70 16.52
C TYR A 69 17.33 -1.74 17.47
N ARG A 70 17.28 -3.03 17.10
CA ARG A 70 17.88 -4.12 17.89
C ARG A 70 19.38 -3.94 18.04
N ASN A 71 20.08 -3.57 16.97
CA ASN A 71 21.52 -3.32 17.01
C ASN A 71 21.87 -2.06 17.81
N TYR A 72 21.10 -0.98 17.66
CA TYR A 72 21.25 0.23 18.47
C TYR A 72 21.12 -0.05 19.97
N LYS A 73 20.10 -0.81 20.38
CA LYS A 73 19.89 -1.17 21.80
C LYS A 73 21.04 -2.00 22.37
N LYS A 74 21.59 -2.94 21.59
CA LYS A 74 22.78 -3.72 21.98
C LYS A 74 24.00 -2.81 22.19
N GLN A 75 24.25 -1.88 21.27
CA GLN A 75 25.38 -0.95 21.38
C GLN A 75 25.23 0.00 22.58
N LYS A 76 24.01 0.49 22.85
CA LYS A 76 23.74 1.30 24.05
C LYS A 76 24.04 0.54 25.34
N SER A 77 23.58 -0.72 25.44
CA SER A 77 23.87 -1.56 26.61
C SER A 77 25.37 -1.84 26.81
N GLN A 78 26.13 -1.99 25.73
CA GLN A 78 27.58 -2.23 25.82
C GLN A 78 28.33 -0.96 26.23
N LYS A 79 27.97 0.22 25.69
CA LYS A 79 28.57 1.49 26.10
C LYS A 79 28.32 1.80 27.59
N THR A 80 27.12 1.52 28.10
CA THR A 80 26.83 1.70 29.54
C THR A 80 27.68 0.79 30.44
N LYS A 81 28.00 -0.45 30.01
CA LYS A 81 28.90 -1.33 30.78
C LYS A 81 30.35 -0.85 30.77
N VAL A 82 30.84 -0.33 29.64
CA VAL A 82 32.22 0.17 29.53
C VAL A 82 32.42 1.48 30.31
N GLN A 83 31.40 2.34 30.39
CA GLN A 83 31.49 3.62 31.14
C GLN A 83 31.46 3.44 32.66
N HIS A 84 31.00 2.28 33.16
CA HIS A 84 30.94 1.95 34.58
C HIS A 84 32.09 1.05 35.07
N LEU A 85 33.09 0.80 34.22
CA LEU A 85 34.38 0.19 34.57
C LEU A 85 35.46 1.28 34.56
#